data_AF-A0A7S2GWI6-F1
#
_entry.id   AF-A0A7S2GWI6-F1
#
_cell.length_a   1.000
_cell.length_b   1.000
_cell.length_c   1.000
_cell.angle_alpha   90.00
_cell.angle_beta   90.00
_cell.angle_gamma   90.00
#
_symmetry.space_group_name_H-M   'P 1'
#
loop_
_entity.id
_entity.type
_entity.pdbx_description
1 polymer ?
#
loop_
_entity_poly.entity_id
_entity_poly.type
_entity_poly.pdbx_seq_one_letter_code
_entity_poly.pdbx_strand_id
1 'polypeptide(L)'
;QLLLGLVRPFKILLLDEITTSLDVCVRQDLLRWLIKESDERRATIIYATHIFDGLDDWATHLHYLTDEGACGWQGKVPELEYYTQLTEQNHPAKMLAVADHWLRPEQERNRKMRKFERAQGDLSADKLADPTMRQGGYSSGRGMRLPEEEKKDAQMDEVTTPHTQRRGRLSDIMGNSGVMAKHS
;
A
#
# COMPACT_ATOMS: atom_id res chain seq x y z
N GLN A 1 -13.60 10.10 25.61
CA GLN A 1 -13.25 8.97 26.51
C GLN A 1 -11.82 9.04 27.05
N LEU A 2 -10.85 9.61 26.31
CA LEU A 2 -9.46 9.82 26.76
C LEU A 2 -9.31 10.48 28.13
N LEU A 3 -10.12 11.52 28.42
CA LEU A 3 -9.95 12.34 29.62
C LEU A 3 -10.06 11.53 30.93
N LEU A 4 -10.97 10.55 31.02
CA LEU A 4 -11.16 9.76 32.25
C LEU A 4 -9.99 8.83 32.58
N GLY A 5 -9.26 8.34 31.57
CA GLY A 5 -8.10 7.47 31.76
C GLY A 5 -6.88 8.24 32.29
N LEU A 6 -6.78 9.52 31.96
CA LEU A 6 -5.68 10.42 32.32
C LEU A 6 -5.84 11.04 33.72
N VAL A 7 -7.04 10.99 34.30
CA VAL A 7 -7.33 11.54 35.65
C VAL A 7 -6.63 10.75 36.76
N ARG A 8 -6.39 9.45 36.56
CA ARG A 8 -5.69 8.62 37.54
C ARG A 8 -4.20 8.54 37.21
N PRO A 9 -3.31 8.54 38.22
CA PRO A 9 -1.89 8.31 38.00
C PRO A 9 -1.68 6.96 37.31
N PHE A 10 -0.90 6.96 36.23
CA PHE A 10 -0.51 5.76 35.48
C PHE A 10 1.01 5.64 35.44
N LYS A 11 1.50 4.40 35.37
CA LYS A 11 2.91 4.11 35.09
C LYS A 11 3.18 3.89 33.61
N ILE A 12 2.18 3.35 32.91
CA ILE A 12 2.24 3.06 31.48
C ILE A 12 0.96 3.61 30.85
N LEU A 13 1.10 4.35 29.75
CA LEU A 13 0.00 4.88 28.96
C LEU A 13 0.18 4.42 27.51
N LEU A 14 -0.87 3.81 26.95
CA LEU A 14 -0.93 3.41 25.55
C LEU A 14 -1.86 4.38 24.82
N LEU A 15 -1.34 5.01 23.77
CA LEU A 15 -2.06 5.96 22.95
C LEU A 15 -2.08 5.42 21.51
N ASP A 16 -3.24 5.03 21.03
CA ASP A 16 -3.43 4.51 19.67
C ASP A 16 -4.29 5.48 18.86
N GLU A 17 -3.67 6.18 17.92
CA GLU A 17 -4.31 7.07 16.94
C GLU A 17 -5.30 8.09 17.52
N ILE A 18 -5.09 8.46 18.78
CA ILE A 18 -6.00 9.29 19.57
C ILE A 18 -6.11 10.73 19.07
N THR A 19 -5.16 11.21 18.27
CA THR A 19 -5.07 12.61 17.83
C THR A 19 -5.72 12.87 16.47
N THR A 20 -6.19 11.83 15.78
CA THR A 20 -6.88 11.94 14.48
C THR A 20 -8.18 12.74 14.54
N SER A 21 -8.89 12.67 15.67
CA SER A 21 -10.16 13.38 15.88
C SER A 21 -10.01 14.68 16.68
N LEU A 22 -8.78 15.06 17.05
CA LEU A 22 -8.49 16.26 17.82
C LEU A 22 -8.09 17.40 16.91
N ASP A 23 -8.62 18.59 17.20
CA ASP A 23 -8.15 19.83 16.57
C ASP A 23 -6.68 20.10 16.92
N VAL A 24 -5.98 20.85 16.07
CA VAL A 24 -4.56 21.16 16.16
C VAL A 24 -4.19 21.75 17.53
N CYS A 25 -5.00 22.69 18.04
CA CYS A 25 -4.77 23.29 19.35
C CYS A 25 -4.86 22.25 20.48
N VAL A 26 -5.91 21.43 20.47
CA VAL A 26 -6.15 20.42 21.51
C VAL A 26 -5.07 19.34 21.48
N ARG A 27 -4.63 18.94 20.28
CA ARG A 27 -3.51 18.02 20.10
C ARG A 27 -2.23 18.56 20.72
N GLN A 28 -1.91 19.83 20.47
CA GLN A 28 -0.71 20.45 21.00
C GLN A 28 -0.72 20.53 22.53
N ASP A 29 -1.87 20.86 23.12
CA ASP A 29 -2.02 20.91 24.57
C ASP A 29 -1.94 19.52 25.20
N LEU A 30 -2.50 18.50 24.54
CA LEU A 30 -2.37 17.11 24.97
C LEU A 30 -0.90 16.65 24.96
N LEU A 31 -0.16 16.92 23.88
CA LEU A 31 1.26 16.56 23.79
C LEU A 31 2.09 17.24 24.88
N ARG A 32 1.88 18.54 25.11
CA ARG A 32 2.55 19.28 26.20
C ARG A 32 2.24 18.69 27.57
N TRP A 33 0.98 18.31 27.80
CA TRP A 33 0.56 17.66 29.03
C TRP A 33 1.21 16.28 29.21
N LEU A 34 1.29 15.47 28.14
CA LEU A 34 1.94 14.16 28.16
C LEU A 34 3.45 14.26 28.46
N ILE A 35 4.14 15.23 27.86
CA ILE A 35 5.56 15.53 28.15
C ILE A 35 5.74 15.81 29.63
N LYS A 36 4.96 16.75 30.17
CA LYS A 36 5.01 17.15 31.58
C LYS A 36 4.76 15.97 32.51
N GLU A 37 3.74 15.17 32.24
CA GLU A 37 3.40 14.00 33.06
C GLU A 37 4.47 12.89 32.96
N SER A 38 5.09 12.69 31.79
CA SER A 38 6.22 11.77 31.66
C SER A 38 7.42 12.20 32.50
N ASP A 39 7.73 13.50 32.56
CA ASP A 39 8.85 14.04 33.33
C ASP A 39 8.57 14.01 34.85
N GLU A 40 7.40 14.47 35.28
CA GLU A 40 7.05 14.59 36.70
C GLU A 40 6.84 13.21 37.35
N ARG A 41 6.22 12.26 36.63
CA ARG A 41 5.81 10.97 37.19
C ARG A 41 6.64 9.78 36.72
N ARG A 42 7.60 10.01 35.80
CA ARG A 42 8.36 8.95 35.13
C ARG A 42 7.47 7.90 34.49
N ALA A 43 6.35 8.34 33.90
CA ALA A 43 5.43 7.47 33.20
C ALA A 43 6.01 7.07 31.83
N THR A 44 5.84 5.81 31.45
CA THR A 44 6.17 5.33 30.10
C THR A 44 4.97 5.53 29.19
N ILE A 45 5.16 6.27 28.10
CA ILE A 45 4.09 6.54 27.14
C ILE A 45 4.46 5.87 25.81
N ILE A 46 3.59 4.98 25.34
CA ILE A 46 3.70 4.37 24.02
C ILE A 46 2.67 5.06 23.14
N TYR A 47 3.14 5.70 22.08
CA TYR A 47 2.29 6.49 21.20
C TYR A 47 2.37 5.99 19.76
N ALA A 48 1.30 5.36 19.30
CA ALA A 48 1.10 4.94 17.92
C ALA A 48 0.31 6.04 17.18
N THR A 49 0.92 6.60 16.14
CA THR A 49 0.39 7.75 15.39
C THR A 49 1.00 7.78 13.99
N HIS A 50 0.23 8.27 13.01
CA HIS A 50 0.73 8.69 11.70
C HIS A 50 0.96 10.21 11.59
N ILE A 51 0.73 10.94 12.70
CA ILE A 51 0.97 12.38 12.81
C ILE A 51 2.23 12.61 13.66
N PHE A 52 3.27 13.17 13.04
CA PHE A 52 4.60 13.33 13.66
C PHE A 52 4.90 14.76 14.16
N ASP A 53 3.96 15.69 13.99
CA ASP A 53 4.13 17.08 14.40
C ASP A 53 4.36 17.19 15.91
N GLY A 54 5.44 17.89 16.31
CA GLY A 54 5.74 18.17 17.70
C GLY A 54 6.30 16.98 18.50
N LEU A 55 6.70 15.89 17.84
CA LEU A 55 7.32 14.72 18.47
C LEU A 55 8.85 14.73 18.49
N ASP A 56 9.48 15.59 17.69
CA ASP A 56 10.93 15.62 17.47
C ASP A 56 11.74 15.69 18.78
N ASP A 57 11.29 16.48 19.76
CA ASP A 57 12.02 16.71 21.00
C ASP A 57 11.57 15.81 22.17
N TRP A 58 10.52 15.01 21.99
CA TRP A 58 9.94 14.17 23.05
C TRP A 58 10.19 12.67 22.85
N ALA A 59 10.21 12.21 21.59
CA ALA A 59 10.38 10.79 21.30
C ALA A 59 11.77 10.29 21.72
N THR A 60 11.81 9.30 22.62
CA THR A 60 13.07 8.69 23.08
C THR A 60 13.45 7.45 22.25
N HIS A 61 12.43 6.66 21.88
CA HIS A 61 12.54 5.44 21.09
C HIS A 61 11.54 5.51 19.96
N LEU A 62 11.89 4.93 18.83
CA LEU A 62 11.04 4.84 17.66
C LEU A 62 10.96 3.39 17.20
N HIS A 63 9.74 2.96 16.87
CA HIS A 63 9.44 1.63 16.35
C HIS A 63 8.69 1.81 15.04
N TYR A 64 9.29 1.33 13.96
CA TYR A 64 8.66 1.34 12.65
C TYR A 64 7.86 0.05 12.45
N LEU A 65 6.58 0.17 12.10
CA LEU A 65 5.70 -0.94 11.75
C LEU A 65 5.51 -0.96 10.23
N THR A 66 5.78 -2.10 9.60
CA THR A 66 5.55 -2.30 8.17
C THR A 66 4.12 -2.76 7.88
N ASP A 67 3.66 -2.60 6.65
CA ASP A 67 2.37 -3.09 6.14
C ASP A 67 2.17 -4.59 6.25
N GLU A 68 3.25 -5.36 6.31
CA GLU A 68 3.24 -6.81 6.56
C GLU A 68 2.92 -7.14 8.03
N GLY A 69 2.75 -6.13 8.89
CA GLY A 69 2.52 -6.29 10.33
C GLY A 69 3.78 -6.69 11.09
N ALA A 70 4.96 -6.48 10.49
CA ALA A 70 6.25 -6.77 11.09
C ALA A 70 6.89 -5.49 11.64
N CYS A 71 7.75 -5.64 12.65
CA CYS A 71 8.58 -4.55 13.14
C CYS A 71 9.78 -4.36 12.20
N GLY A 72 9.90 -3.17 11.62
CA GLY A 72 11.08 -2.73 10.90
C GLY A 72 12.17 -2.24 11.86
N TRP A 73 12.73 -1.08 11.57
CA TRP A 73 13.72 -0.46 12.46
C TRP A 73 13.13 -0.16 13.84
N GLN A 74 13.92 -0.43 14.89
CA GLN A 74 13.58 -0.13 16.28
C GLN A 74 14.85 0.29 17.03
N GLY A 75 14.74 1.32 17.86
CA GLY A 75 15.88 1.80 18.63
C GLY A 75 15.66 3.18 19.23
N LYS A 76 16.71 3.72 19.83
CA LYS A 76 16.68 5.10 20.31
C LYS A 76 16.80 6.06 19.14
N VAL A 77 16.08 7.17 19.21
CA VAL A 77 16.09 8.19 18.15
C VAL A 77 17.52 8.65 17.75
N PRO A 78 18.46 8.89 18.69
CA PRO A 78 19.84 9.27 18.34
C PRO A 78 20.68 8.16 17.67
N GLU A 79 20.26 6.90 17.77
CA GLU A 79 20.95 5.77 17.10
C GLU A 79 20.57 5.69 15.61
N LEU A 80 19.52 6.41 15.19
CA LEU A 80 19.11 6.49 13.80
C LEU A 80 19.99 7.50 13.05
N GLU A 81 20.90 7.00 12.22
CA GLU A 81 21.82 7.83 11.43
C GLU A 81 21.09 8.92 10.62
N TYR A 82 19.96 8.55 10.00
CA TYR A 82 19.15 9.48 9.21
C TYR A 82 18.57 10.62 10.06
N TYR A 83 18.17 10.35 11.31
CA TYR A 83 17.70 11.39 12.22
C TYR A 83 18.81 12.36 12.63
N THR A 84 20.02 11.84 12.85
CA THR A 84 21.20 12.65 13.17
C THR A 84 21.57 13.57 12.01
N GLN A 85 21.57 13.06 10.77
CA GLN A 85 21.77 13.87 9.57
C GLN A 85 20.73 14.99 9.43
N LEU A 86 19.45 14.71 9.70
CA LEU A 86 18.38 15.71 9.68
C LEU A 86 18.54 16.75 10.79
N THR A 87 19.09 16.36 11.94
CA THR A 87 19.41 17.27 13.04
C THR A 87 20.54 18.22 12.67
N GLU A 88 21.60 17.72 12.03
CA GLU A 88 22.72 18.54 11.53
C GLU A 88 22.29 19.55 10.45
N GLN A 89 21.35 19.15 9.60
CA GLN A 89 20.77 20.01 8.56
C GLN A 89 19.71 20.98 9.09
N ASN A 90 19.43 20.94 10.40
CA ASN A 90 18.39 21.74 11.06
C ASN A 90 17.02 21.61 10.37
N HIS A 91 16.65 20.38 10.00
CA HIS A 91 15.39 20.10 9.33
C HIS A 91 14.20 20.37 10.28
N PRO A 92 13.15 21.10 9.85
CA PRO A 92 12.07 21.55 10.74
C PRO A 92 11.12 20.44 11.21
N ALA A 93 11.04 19.32 10.48
CA ALA A 93 10.16 18.19 10.79
C ALA A 93 10.91 16.86 10.62
N LYS A 94 11.75 16.50 11.59
CA LYS A 94 12.74 15.40 11.44
C LYS A 94 12.04 14.04 11.47
N MET A 95 11.15 13.83 12.44
CA MET A 95 10.36 12.61 12.59
C MET A 95 9.45 12.39 11.38
N LEU A 96 8.87 13.45 10.84
CA LEU A 96 8.09 13.38 9.61
C LEU A 96 8.96 12.94 8.43
N ALA A 97 10.15 13.52 8.27
CA ALA A 97 11.08 13.14 7.20
C ALA A 97 11.55 11.68 7.33
N VAL A 98 11.81 11.21 8.56
CA VAL A 98 12.13 9.79 8.83
C VAL A 98 10.98 8.88 8.41
N ALA A 99 9.77 9.18 8.87
CA ALA A 99 8.59 8.38 8.53
C ALA A 99 8.33 8.36 7.02
N ASP A 100 8.47 9.52 6.37
CA ASP A 100 8.32 9.68 4.94
C ASP A 100 9.34 8.85 4.14
N HIS A 101 10.60 8.83 4.60
CA HIS A 101 11.67 8.02 4.01
C HIS A 101 11.34 6.52 4.02
N TRP A 102 10.70 6.02 5.08
CA TRP A 102 10.30 4.60 5.18
C TRP A 102 9.00 4.27 4.45
N LEU A 103 7.99 5.14 4.58
CA LEU A 103 6.63 4.88 4.07
C LEU A 103 6.53 5.07 2.55
N ARG A 104 7.30 5.98 1.95
CA ARG A 104 7.23 6.22 0.49
C ARG A 104 7.57 4.97 -0.34
N PRO A 105 8.72 4.29 -0.14
CA PRO A 105 9.04 3.06 -0.88
C PRO A 105 7.99 1.96 -0.71
N GLU A 106 7.46 1.83 0.50
CA GLU A 106 6.44 0.85 0.85
C GLU A 106 5.12 1.10 0.09
N GLN A 107 4.65 2.35 0.07
CA GLN A 107 3.47 2.74 -0.70
C GLN A 107 3.67 2.51 -2.21
N GLU A 108 4.86 2.78 -2.75
CA GLU A 108 5.16 2.53 -4.15
C GLU A 108 5.13 1.04 -4.50
N ARG A 109 5.72 0.18 -3.66
CA ARG A 109 5.65 -1.28 -3.79
C ARG A 109 4.19 -1.76 -3.80
N ASN A 110 3.39 -1.27 -2.85
CA ASN A 110 1.98 -1.61 -2.74
C ASN A 110 1.16 -1.15 -3.93
N ARG A 111 1.45 0.03 -4.47
CA ARG A 111 0.82 0.53 -5.68
C ARG A 111 1.16 -0.32 -6.91
N LYS A 112 2.39 -0.82 -7.01
CA LYS A 112 2.81 -1.73 -8.09
C LYS A 112 2.14 -3.10 -7.98
N MET A 113 2.10 -3.69 -6.78
CA MET A 113 1.42 -4.97 -6.54
C MET A 113 -0.07 -4.91 -6.89
N ARG A 114 -0.80 -3.89 -6.40
CA ARG A 114 -2.22 -3.71 -6.72
C ARG A 114 -2.50 -3.53 -8.21
N LYS A 115 -1.58 -2.91 -8.96
CA LYS A 115 -1.69 -2.79 -10.42
C LYS A 115 -1.49 -4.14 -11.12
N PHE A 116 -0.53 -4.94 -10.64
CA PHE A 116 -0.26 -6.27 -11.18
C PHE A 116 -1.43 -7.23 -10.92
N GLU A 117 -1.98 -7.25 -9.70
CA GLU A 117 -3.15 -8.05 -9.33
C GLU A 117 -4.38 -7.70 -10.19
N ARG A 118 -4.64 -6.41 -10.42
CA ARG A 118 -5.73 -5.96 -11.31
C ARG A 118 -5.53 -6.42 -12.75
N ALA A 119 -4.32 -6.26 -13.29
CA ALA A 119 -4.00 -6.70 -14.65
C ALA A 119 -4.14 -8.23 -14.80
N GLN A 120 -3.75 -8.99 -13.78
CA GLN A 120 -3.87 -10.45 -13.78
C GLN A 120 -5.33 -10.91 -13.60
N GLY A 121 -6.13 -10.18 -12.82
CA GLY A 121 -7.58 -10.36 -12.68
C GLY A 121 -8.33 -10.10 -13.99
N ASP A 122 -8.01 -9.02 -14.70
CA ASP A 122 -8.60 -8.73 -16.02
C ASP A 122 -8.19 -9.77 -17.07
N LEU A 123 -6.91 -10.20 -17.08
CA LEU A 123 -6.41 -11.23 -17.99
C LEU A 123 -6.97 -12.64 -17.70
N SER A 124 -7.44 -12.89 -16.48
CA SER A 124 -8.10 -14.16 -16.10
C SER A 124 -9.61 -14.12 -16.34
N ALA A 125 -10.26 -12.94 -16.19
CA ALA A 125 -11.63 -12.72 -16.62
C ALA A 125 -11.81 -12.89 -18.14
N ASP A 126 -10.84 -12.44 -18.94
CA ASP A 126 -10.87 -12.60 -20.41
C ASP A 126 -10.65 -14.07 -20.86
N LYS A 127 -10.05 -14.91 -20.01
CA LYS A 127 -9.82 -16.34 -20.27
C LYS A 127 -10.90 -17.26 -19.69
N LEU A 128 -11.75 -16.76 -18.81
CA LEU A 128 -12.91 -17.45 -18.24
C LEU A 128 -14.25 -16.85 -18.69
N ALA A 129 -14.27 -16.11 -19.82
CA ALA A 129 -15.51 -15.68 -20.44
C ALA A 129 -16.26 -16.89 -21.04
N ASP A 130 -16.88 -17.70 -20.17
CA ASP A 130 -18.00 -18.55 -20.54
C ASP A 130 -19.16 -17.62 -20.93
N PRO A 131 -19.59 -17.62 -22.21
CA PRO A 131 -20.62 -16.70 -22.69
C PRO A 131 -22.00 -16.91 -22.05
N THR A 132 -22.18 -17.92 -21.20
CA THR A 132 -23.44 -18.21 -20.51
C THR A 132 -23.63 -17.45 -19.18
N MET A 133 -22.58 -16.82 -18.61
CA MET A 133 -22.66 -16.07 -17.34
C MET A 133 -22.96 -14.56 -17.50
N ARG A 134 -23.56 -14.13 -18.61
CA ARG A 134 -23.99 -12.72 -18.83
C ARG A 134 -25.34 -12.41 -18.19
N GLN A 135 -25.50 -12.65 -16.89
CA GLN A 135 -26.66 -12.13 -16.16
C GLN A 135 -26.29 -11.68 -14.75
N GLY A 136 -25.91 -10.41 -14.63
CA GLY A 136 -25.90 -9.68 -13.37
C GLY A 136 -24.55 -9.05 -13.01
N GLY A 137 -24.44 -7.72 -13.12
CA GLY A 137 -23.37 -6.98 -12.45
C GLY A 137 -22.92 -5.72 -13.16
N TYR A 138 -23.40 -4.58 -12.65
CA TYR A 138 -23.02 -3.19 -12.90
C TYR A 138 -21.67 -2.94 -13.60
N SER A 139 -21.74 -2.53 -14.87
CA SER A 139 -20.64 -1.90 -15.59
C SER A 139 -20.63 -0.40 -15.30
N SER A 140 -19.65 0.06 -14.52
CA SER A 140 -19.29 1.47 -14.44
C SER A 140 -18.35 1.81 -15.60
N GLY A 141 -18.92 2.19 -16.75
CA GLY A 141 -18.14 2.55 -17.93
C GLY A 141 -19.01 3.26 -18.96
N ARG A 142 -19.11 4.58 -18.82
CA ARG A 142 -19.88 5.47 -19.70
C ARG A 142 -19.49 5.27 -21.17
N GLY A 143 -20.50 5.30 -22.03
CA GLY A 143 -20.33 5.29 -23.47
C GLY A 143 -19.49 6.47 -23.96
N MET A 144 -18.45 6.16 -24.73
CA MET A 144 -18.00 7.03 -25.80
C MET A 144 -18.33 6.33 -27.12
N ARG A 145 -19.26 6.94 -27.84
CA ARG A 145 -19.59 6.63 -29.23
C ARG A 145 -18.42 7.10 -30.07
N LEU A 146 -17.69 6.18 -30.70
CA LEU A 146 -16.70 6.52 -31.71
C LEU A 146 -17.44 7.07 -32.95
N PRO A 147 -17.02 8.20 -33.53
CA PRO A 147 -17.45 8.56 -34.88
C PRO A 147 -16.68 7.69 -35.89
N GLU A 148 -17.41 7.08 -36.81
CA GLU A 148 -16.88 6.53 -38.05
C GLU A 148 -16.50 7.64 -39.04
N GLU A 149 -15.70 7.26 -40.04
CA GLU A 149 -15.19 8.00 -41.23
C GLU A 149 -13.79 8.63 -41.04
N GLU A 150 -12.80 8.48 -41.92
CA GLU A 150 -12.79 8.22 -43.37
C GLU A 150 -11.60 7.30 -43.80
N LYS A 151 -11.81 6.56 -44.89
CA LYS A 151 -10.75 5.90 -45.69
C LYS A 151 -9.96 6.96 -46.48
N LYS A 152 -8.62 6.91 -46.44
CA LYS A 152 -7.75 7.31 -47.58
C LYS A 152 -6.47 6.48 -47.63
N ASP A 153 -6.16 6.05 -48.85
CA ASP A 153 -5.01 5.26 -49.28
C ASP A 153 -3.67 6.01 -49.12
N ALA A 154 -2.59 5.28 -48.77
CA ALA A 154 -1.25 5.40 -49.38
C ALA A 154 -0.22 4.45 -48.72
N GLN A 155 0.16 3.43 -49.49
CA GLN A 155 1.54 3.04 -49.85
C GLN A 155 2.58 2.68 -48.76
N MET A 156 2.92 1.37 -48.79
CA MET A 156 4.26 0.74 -48.73
C MET A 156 5.31 1.29 -47.76
N ASP A 157 5.73 0.47 -46.80
CA ASP A 157 7.13 0.03 -46.74
C ASP A 157 7.28 -1.30 -45.99
N GLU A 158 8.13 -2.14 -46.55
CA GLU A 158 8.38 -3.55 -46.27
C GLU A 158 9.50 -3.69 -45.23
N VAL A 159 9.23 -4.29 -44.06
CA VAL A 159 10.29 -4.80 -43.17
C VAL A 159 9.89 -6.17 -42.61
N THR A 160 10.58 -7.18 -43.14
CA THR A 160 10.55 -8.61 -42.83
C THR A 160 10.83 -8.91 -41.35
N THR A 161 9.98 -9.71 -40.70
CA THR A 161 10.28 -10.40 -39.43
C THR A 161 10.09 -11.92 -39.59
N PRO A 162 10.90 -12.77 -38.93
CA PRO A 162 11.08 -14.17 -39.33
C PRO A 162 9.95 -15.09 -38.86
N HIS A 163 9.61 -16.04 -39.74
CA HIS A 163 8.60 -17.08 -39.57
C HIS A 163 9.02 -18.08 -38.47
N THR A 164 8.38 -18.03 -37.29
CA THR A 164 8.54 -19.08 -36.28
C THR A 164 7.52 -20.18 -36.51
N GLN A 165 7.98 -21.28 -37.10
CA GLN A 165 7.21 -22.51 -37.33
C GLN A 165 6.87 -23.16 -35.98
N ARG A 166 5.59 -23.19 -35.60
CA ARG A 166 5.14 -23.91 -34.39
C ARG A 166 5.23 -25.41 -34.65
N ARG A 167 6.18 -26.09 -34.00
CA ARG A 167 6.21 -27.56 -33.87
C ARG A 167 4.93 -28.02 -33.16
N GLY A 168 4.24 -29.00 -33.76
CA GLY A 168 3.02 -29.62 -33.25
C GLY A 168 3.19 -30.16 -31.83
N ARG A 169 2.07 -30.18 -31.09
CA ARG A 169 2.02 -30.72 -29.73
C ARG A 169 2.21 -32.24 -29.78
N LEU A 170 2.86 -32.77 -28.74
CA LEU A 170 2.95 -34.20 -28.42
C LEU A 170 1.61 -34.94 -28.25
N SER A 171 0.47 -34.24 -28.39
CA SER A 171 -0.88 -34.83 -28.39
C SER A 171 -1.27 -35.47 -29.72
N ASP A 172 -0.56 -35.18 -30.82
CA ASP A 172 -0.89 -35.74 -32.15
C ASP A 172 -0.23 -37.11 -32.40
N ILE A 173 0.58 -37.62 -31.45
CA ILE A 173 1.37 -38.87 -31.58
C ILE A 173 0.76 -40.05 -30.80
N MET A 174 -0.21 -39.81 -29.91
CA MET A 174 -0.92 -40.90 -29.22
C MET A 174 -2.39 -40.89 -29.60
N GLY A 175 -2.73 -41.78 -30.55
CA GLY A 175 -4.10 -42.09 -30.90
C GLY A 175 -4.87 -42.60 -29.69
N ASN A 176 -5.93 -41.89 -29.31
CA ASN A 176 -6.92 -42.40 -28.38
C ASN A 176 -7.91 -43.27 -29.16
N SER A 177 -7.51 -44.50 -29.46
CA SER A 177 -8.44 -45.58 -29.82
C SER A 177 -9.18 -45.99 -28.56
N GLY A 178 -10.40 -45.49 -28.39
CA GLY A 178 -11.23 -45.91 -27.26
C GLY A 178 -12.56 -45.20 -27.20
N VAL A 179 -13.61 -45.99 -27.41
CA VAL A 179 -15.02 -45.74 -27.08
C VAL A 179 -15.85 -45.07 -28.17
N MET A 180 -16.54 -45.91 -28.97
CA MET A 180 -17.93 -45.71 -29.40
C MET A 180 -18.45 -47.03 -30.00
N ALA A 181 -19.45 -47.63 -29.36
CA ALA A 181 -20.62 -48.26 -30.00
C ALA A 181 -21.56 -48.85 -28.93
N LYS A 182 -22.60 -48.08 -28.57
CA LYS A 182 -23.91 -48.62 -28.19
C LYS A 182 -24.75 -48.59 -29.46
N HIS A 183 -25.32 -49.72 -29.87
CA HIS A 183 -26.73 -49.81 -30.26
C HIS A 183 -27.13 -51.26 -30.58
N SER A 184 -28.24 -51.67 -29.96
CA SER A 184 -29.15 -52.79 -30.24
C SER A 184 -28.65 -54.22 -30.10
#